data_AF-A0A9P4QJP9-F1
#
_entry.id   AF-A0A9P4QJP9-F1
#
_cell.length_a   1.000
_cell.length_b   1.000
_cell.length_c   1.000
_cell.angle_alpha   90.00
_cell.angle_beta   90.00
_cell.angle_gamma   90.00
#
_symmetry.space_group_name_H-M   'P 1'
#
loop_
_entity.id
_entity.type
_entity.pdbx_description
1 polymer ?
#
loop_
_entity_poly.entity_id
_entity_poly.type
_entity_poly.pdbx_seq_one_letter_code
_entity_poly.pdbx_strand_id
1 'polypeptide(L)' 'MRTPLAVISANRAPGGELSNATRVNIIDQRMEGQSIAEVATAVGCSVSAVKKTMRRWKEHNTIDSLPRPGRPK' A
#
# COMPACT_ATOMS: atom_id res chain seq x y z
N MET A 1 14.04 15.06 -12.22
CA MET A 1 14.04 13.62 -12.57
C MET A 1 12.73 13.02 -12.07
N ARG A 2 11.91 12.44 -12.95
CA ARG A 2 10.60 11.86 -12.59
C ARG A 2 10.86 10.40 -12.21
N THR A 3 10.62 10.02 -10.96
CA THR A 3 10.89 8.67 -10.45
C THR A 3 10.05 7.62 -11.19
N PRO A 4 10.61 6.44 -11.54
CA PRO A 4 9.90 5.38 -12.27
C PRO A 4 8.73 4.75 -11.50
N LEU A 5 8.53 5.12 -10.23
CA LEU A 5 7.50 4.57 -9.33
C LEU A 5 6.06 4.96 -9.73
N ALA A 6 5.88 6.01 -10.54
CA ALA A 6 4.56 6.47 -10.98
C ALA A 6 3.82 5.45 -11.86
N VAL A 7 4.54 4.50 -12.50
CA VAL A 7 3.97 3.49 -13.40
C VAL A 7 3.12 2.45 -12.64
N ILE A 8 3.37 2.24 -11.35
CA ILE A 8 2.65 1.23 -10.54
C ILE A 8 1.21 1.68 -10.21
N SER A 9 0.85 2.95 -10.42
CA SER A 9 -0.38 3.56 -9.88
C SER A 9 -1.49 3.86 -10.91
N ALA A 10 -1.32 3.57 -12.19
CA ALA A 10 -2.16 4.18 -13.24
C ALA A 10 -3.63 3.71 -13.32
N ASN A 11 -4.08 2.73 -12.52
CA ASN A 11 -5.44 2.16 -12.64
C ASN A 11 -6.23 2.10 -11.32
N ARG A 12 -6.23 3.19 -10.55
CA ARG A 12 -6.97 3.24 -9.28
C ARG A 12 -8.44 3.63 -9.49
N ALA A 13 -9.32 2.64 -9.54
CA ALA A 13 -10.75 2.86 -9.37
C ALA A 13 -11.09 3.19 -7.90
N PRO A 14 -12.09 4.04 -7.62
CA PRO A 14 -12.61 4.23 -6.27
C PRO A 14 -13.02 2.88 -5.65
N GLY A 15 -12.55 2.60 -4.43
CA GLY A 15 -12.80 1.30 -3.76
C GLY A 15 -11.95 0.13 -4.24
N GLY A 16 -11.04 0.36 -5.20
CA GLY A 16 -10.08 -0.63 -5.67
C GLY A 16 -9.02 -0.96 -4.61
N GLU A 17 -8.58 -2.21 -4.60
CA GLU A 17 -7.51 -2.66 -3.71
C GLU A 17 -6.14 -2.26 -4.26
N LEU A 18 -5.19 -1.93 -3.37
CA LEU A 18 -3.80 -1.76 -3.77
C LEU A 18 -3.26 -3.10 -4.29
N SER A 19 -2.47 -3.06 -5.37
CA SER A 19 -1.71 -4.22 -5.84
C SER A 19 -0.73 -4.69 -4.76
N ASN A 20 -0.46 -6.01 -4.71
CA ASN A 20 0.51 -6.58 -3.78
C ASN A 20 1.89 -5.94 -3.95
N ALA A 21 2.32 -5.65 -5.18
CA ALA A 21 3.59 -4.96 -5.45
C ALA A 21 3.65 -3.57 -4.78
N THR A 22 2.53 -2.83 -4.82
CA THR A 22 2.41 -1.53 -4.17
C THR A 22 2.47 -1.65 -2.64
N ARG A 23 1.84 -2.69 -2.07
CA ARG A 23 1.86 -2.93 -0.61
C ARG A 23 3.25 -3.30 -0.13
N VAL A 24 3.97 -4.16 -0.87
CA VAL A 24 5.36 -4.53 -0.57
C VAL A 24 6.23 -3.27 -0.56
N ASN A 25 6.14 -2.43 -1.58
CA ASN A 25 6.92 -1.19 -1.66
C ASN A 25 6.64 -0.23 -0.49
N ILE A 26 5.37 -0.10 -0.07
CA ILE A 26 4.99 0.67 1.12
C ILE A 26 5.65 0.12 2.39
N ILE A 27 5.68 -1.20 2.55
CA ILE A 27 6.25 -1.85 3.73
C ILE A 27 7.76 -1.63 3.75
N ASP A 28 8.43 -1.88 2.62
CA ASP A 28 9.87 -1.76 2.45
C ASP A 28 10.38 -0.35 2.80
N GLN A 29 9.84 0.70 2.15
CA GLN A 29 10.23 2.10 2.41
C GLN A 29 10.01 2.52 3.87
N ARG A 30 9.00 1.98 4.54
CA ARG A 30 8.77 2.28 5.96
C ARG A 30 9.70 1.50 6.89
N MET A 31 10.15 0.30 6.49
CA MET A 31 11.20 -0.43 7.21
C MET A 31 12.55 0.27 7.07
N GLU A 32 12.81 0.93 5.93
CA GLU A 32 13.94 1.84 5.74
C GLU A 32 13.86 3.14 6.56
N GLY A 33 12.73 3.38 7.25
CA GLY A 33 12.54 4.51 8.15
C GLY A 33 11.91 5.76 7.53
N GLN A 34 11.52 5.72 6.24
CA GLN A 34 10.87 6.88 5.58
C GLN A 34 9.55 7.25 6.26
N SER A 35 9.16 8.52 6.23
CA SER A 35 7.90 8.95 6.84
C SER A 35 6.69 8.52 6.03
N ILE A 36 5.52 8.42 6.67
CA ILE A 36 4.27 8.02 5.99
C ILE A 36 3.93 8.97 4.83
N ALA A 37 4.21 10.26 4.99
CA ALA A 37 3.92 11.28 3.98
C ALA A 37 4.84 11.18 2.75
N GLU A 38 6.12 10.88 2.98
CA GLU A 38 7.08 10.64 1.89
C GLU A 38 6.72 9.39 1.11
N VAL A 39 6.42 8.28 1.80
CA VAL A 39 5.99 7.02 1.16
C VAL A 39 4.70 7.22 0.37
N ALA A 40 3.74 7.96 0.92
CA ALA A 40 2.49 8.28 0.23
C ALA A 40 2.75 9.03 -1.09
N THR A 41 3.65 10.02 -1.05
CA THR A 41 4.06 10.80 -2.23
C THR A 41 4.82 9.94 -3.24
N ALA A 42 5.78 9.13 -2.79
CA ALA A 42 6.61 8.28 -3.62
C ALA A 42 5.80 7.18 -4.35
N VAL A 43 4.83 6.59 -3.65
CA VAL A 43 3.93 5.55 -4.18
C VAL A 43 2.69 6.15 -4.86
N GLY A 44 2.49 7.46 -4.72
CA GLY A 44 1.37 8.21 -5.26
C GLY A 44 0.02 7.85 -4.63
N CYS A 45 -0.02 7.31 -3.39
CA CYS A 45 -1.25 6.92 -2.68
C CYS A 45 -1.61 7.86 -1.53
N SER A 46 -2.82 7.71 -0.98
CA SER A 46 -3.22 8.49 0.19
C SER A 46 -2.46 8.02 1.44
N VAL A 47 -2.17 8.96 2.35
CA VAL A 47 -1.59 8.70 3.68
C VAL A 47 -2.40 7.63 4.44
N SER A 48 -3.73 7.68 4.32
CA SER A 48 -4.64 6.69 4.91
C SER A 48 -4.43 5.28 4.36
N ALA A 49 -4.11 5.15 3.07
CA ALA A 49 -3.80 3.86 2.46
C ALA A 49 -2.49 3.28 3.02
N VAL A 50 -1.45 4.10 3.14
CA VAL A 50 -0.18 3.70 3.79
C VAL A 50 -0.41 3.23 5.23
N LYS A 51 -1.18 4.01 6.02
CA LYS A 51 -1.53 3.64 7.39
C LYS A 51 -2.28 2.30 7.47
N LYS A 52 -3.28 2.08 6.60
CA LYS A 52 -4.05 0.83 6.55
C LYS A 52 -3.17 -0.37 6.20
N THR A 53 -2.32 -0.23 5.18
CA THR A 53 -1.38 -1.28 4.78
C THR A 53 -0.45 -1.64 5.93
N MET A 54 0.09 -0.63 6.62
CA MET A 54 0.96 -0.86 7.77
C MET A 54 0.25 -1.48 8.96
N ARG A 55 -0.99 -1.07 9.24
CA ARG A 55 -1.79 -1.69 10.30
C ARG A 55 -2.01 -3.18 10.01
N ARG A 56 -2.46 -3.49 8.79
CA ARG A 56 -2.70 -4.87 8.35
C ARG A 56 -1.43 -5.71 8.40
N TRP A 57 -0.29 -5.17 7.95
CA TRP A 57 1.00 -5.86 8.04
C TRP A 57 1.37 -6.18 9.49
N LYS A 58 1.24 -5.22 10.41
CA LYS A 58 1.51 -5.45 11.83
C LYS A 58 0.55 -6.46 12.49
N GLU A 59 -0.73 -6.43 12.11
CA GLU A 59 -1.77 -7.29 12.69
C GLU A 59 -1.69 -8.74 12.16
N HIS A 60 -1.34 -8.93 10.90
CA HIS A 60 -1.48 -10.23 10.21
C HIS A 60 -0.22 -10.74 9.52
N ASN A 61 0.86 -9.95 9.46
CA ASN A 61 2.10 -10.26 8.72
C ASN A 61 1.84 -10.78 7.29
N THR A 62 0.83 -10.22 6.61
CA THR A 62 0.49 -10.57 5.23
C THR A 62 0.32 -9.34 4.35
N ILE A 63 0.74 -9.50 3.09
CA ILE A 63 0.53 -8.52 2.00
C ILE A 63 -0.77 -8.77 1.25
N ASP A 64 -1.41 -9.93 1.46
CA ASP A 64 -2.62 -10.32 0.76
C ASP A 64 -3.87 -9.61 1.26
N SER A 65 -4.89 -9.61 0.39
CA SER A 65 -6.21 -9.14 0.77
C SER A 65 -6.86 -10.18 1.70
N LEU A 66 -7.29 -9.71 2.87
CA LEU A 66 -8.07 -10.52 3.82
C LEU A 66 -9.46 -10.84 3.26
N PRO A 67 -10.05 -11.99 3.63
CA PRO A 67 -11.42 -12.31 3.29
C PRO A 67 -12.35 -11.18 3.76
N ARG A 68 -13.33 -10.84 2.92
CA ARG A 68 -14.30 -9.79 3.23
C ARG A 68 -15.44 -10.40 4.06
N PRO A 69 -16.04 -9.64 5.01
CA PRO A 69 -17.26 -10.07 5.67
C PRO A 69 -18.31 -10.46 4.63
N GLY A 70 -18.89 -11.66 4.76
CA GLY A 70 -19.83 -12.23 3.78
C GLY A 70 -19.20 -13.00 2.61
N ARG A 71 -17.86 -13.09 2.54
CA ARG A 71 -17.13 -13.94 1.59
C ARG A 71 -15.92 -14.60 2.29
N PRO A 72 -16.15 -15.66 3.09
CA PRO A 72 -15.07 -16.47 3.64
C PRO A 72 -14.30 -17.20 2.53
N LYS A 73 -13.05 -17.57 2.81
CA LYS A 73 -12.14 -18.24 1.88
C LYS A 73 -12.28 -19.76 1.98
#